data_AF-A0A3B9LQG6-F1
#
_entry.id   AF-A0A3B9LQG6-F1
#
_cell.length_a   1.000
_cell.length_b   1.000
_cell.length_c   1.000
_cell.angle_alpha   90.00
_cell.angle_beta   90.00
_cell.angle_gamma   90.00
#
_symmetry.space_group_name_H-M   'P 1'
#
loop_
_entity.id
_entity.type
_entity.pdbx_description
1 polymer ?
#
loop_
_entity_poly.entity_id
_entity_poly.type
_entity_poly.pdbx_seq_one_letter_code
_entity_poly.pdbx_strand_id
1 'polypeptide(L)'
;MEFRMYQDIAIPSGVLLSLSWRDRAQWNFCCGPTKARTYNVQLRDPSTNAVLSTLYSFSTDIETLNATTRVDLVVTRTGTTTAEATVDYVSSDGTASERSDYLEALGTLHFAANETSKTITAFIVDDRLGEGAETFNITLGNPVGCTLGSPAAVVVTINSNEAVNGLNPVQEPSFNTDFFVRQHYIDFSNREADASGLAFWKNQIDECTTPECREIRKINVSAAFFLSIEFQQTGYLVYKANQASFNSHEFLKLRDFLSDTQEIGRGVVIGQPGADAQLEANKQKFFLDFVQRPKFRNAAAFPTSMTAEQFVDKLNANTFDPSASLSGGSLTSVERNALVSQLLPNPASPTLRAQVLRSLSENALFSNRQFNRAFVLMQYFGYLRRNPNDPPEPLLDFAGYNFWLNKLNQFNGDFVNAEMVKAFIISGEYGQRFGP
;
A
#
# COMPACT_ATOMS: atom_id res chain seq x y z
N MET A 1 32.69 -8.33 28.57
CA MET A 1 31.90 -8.97 29.65
C MET A 1 30.43 -8.70 29.39
N GLU A 2 29.71 -9.71 28.95
CA GLU A 2 28.25 -9.67 28.82
C GLU A 2 27.69 -10.23 30.14
N PHE A 3 26.99 -9.40 30.92
CA PHE A 3 26.30 -9.86 32.12
C PHE A 3 24.88 -10.26 31.71
N ARG A 4 24.52 -11.53 31.89
CA ARG A 4 23.13 -11.99 31.80
C ARG A 4 22.64 -12.25 33.22
N MET A 5 21.64 -11.49 33.66
CA MET A 5 20.94 -11.71 34.92
C MET A 5 19.58 -12.35 34.61
N TYR A 6 19.30 -13.46 35.29
CA TYR A 6 18.02 -14.14 35.26
C TYR A 6 17.36 -13.95 36.63
N GLN A 7 16.07 -13.62 36.65
CA GLN A 7 15.26 -13.62 37.87
C GLN A 7 14.10 -14.58 37.67
N ASP A 8 14.09 -15.65 38.46
CA ASP A 8 12.99 -16.61 38.46
C ASP A 8 11.83 -16.04 39.28
N ILE A 9 10.67 -15.86 38.64
CA ILE A 9 9.42 -15.51 39.31
C ILE A 9 8.55 -16.75 39.34
N ALA A 10 8.36 -17.34 40.53
CA ALA A 10 7.44 -18.44 40.73
C ALA A 10 5.99 -17.91 40.79
N ILE A 11 5.15 -18.30 39.82
CA ILE A 11 3.72 -17.98 39.82
C ILE A 11 2.94 -19.22 40.30
N PRO A 12 2.22 -19.13 41.44
CA PRO A 12 1.38 -20.24 41.91
C PRO A 12 0.24 -20.54 40.93
N SER A 13 -0.01 -21.82 40.66
CA SER A 13 -1.10 -22.25 39.78
C SER A 13 -2.47 -21.88 40.35
N GLY A 14 -3.32 -21.23 39.54
CA GLY A 14 -4.74 -21.04 39.84
C GLY A 14 -5.22 -19.61 40.12
N VAL A 15 -4.37 -18.59 39.95
CA VAL A 15 -4.79 -17.18 40.10
C VAL A 15 -4.62 -16.43 38.77
N LEU A 16 -5.73 -15.95 38.20
CA LEU A 16 -5.71 -14.90 37.18
C LEU A 16 -5.30 -13.59 37.87
N LEU A 17 -4.00 -13.29 37.88
CA LEU A 17 -3.51 -11.96 38.23
C LEU A 17 -3.08 -11.25 36.95
N SER A 18 -3.67 -10.08 36.72
CA SER A 18 -3.00 -9.05 35.94
C SER A 18 -1.72 -8.68 36.69
N LEU A 19 -0.55 -8.80 36.05
CA LEU A 19 0.65 -8.12 36.54
C LEU A 19 0.43 -6.61 36.35
N SER A 20 -0.20 -5.96 37.33
CA SER A 20 -0.13 -4.51 37.42
C SER A 20 1.21 -4.15 38.04
N TRP A 21 2.03 -3.38 37.32
CA TRP A 21 3.31 -2.82 37.79
C TRP A 21 3.08 -1.85 38.96
N ARG A 22 2.71 -2.34 40.15
CA ARG A 22 2.67 -1.55 41.39
C ARG A 22 3.95 -1.67 42.20
N ASP A 23 4.74 -2.72 41.99
CA ASP A 23 6.03 -2.87 42.64
C ASP A 23 7.12 -2.29 41.73
N ARG A 24 7.52 -1.04 42.02
CA ARG A 24 8.67 -0.42 41.38
C ARG A 24 9.92 -1.25 41.67
N ALA A 25 10.43 -1.97 40.68
CA ALA A 25 11.81 -2.43 40.69
C ALA A 25 12.72 -1.21 40.45
N GLN A 26 13.15 -0.55 41.53
CA GLN A 26 14.21 0.46 41.47
C GLN A 26 15.57 -0.25 41.47
N TRP A 27 16.25 -0.21 40.34
CA TRP A 27 17.62 -0.69 40.21
C TRP A 27 18.58 0.49 40.41
N ASN A 28 19.19 0.58 41.59
CA ASN A 28 20.26 1.54 41.85
C ASN A 28 21.59 0.94 41.36
N PHE A 29 22.08 1.42 40.21
CA PHE A 29 23.44 1.14 39.76
C PHE A 29 24.35 2.30 40.19
N CYS A 30 25.23 2.06 41.15
CA CYS A 30 26.29 3.02 41.47
C CYS A 30 27.49 2.86 40.52
N CYS A 31 28.13 4.01 40.26
CA CYS A 31 29.45 4.25 39.65
C CYS A 31 29.61 4.04 38.12
N GLY A 32 29.53 5.14 37.35
CA GLY A 32 30.07 5.27 35.99
C GLY A 32 29.21 6.15 35.07
N PRO A 33 29.77 6.79 34.02
CA PRO A 33 29.00 7.60 33.09
C PRO A 33 27.92 6.75 32.42
N THR A 34 26.68 7.25 32.47
CA THR A 34 25.48 6.60 31.95
C THR A 34 25.58 6.38 30.44
N LYS A 35 25.80 5.13 30.01
CA LYS A 35 25.50 4.69 28.64
C LYS A 35 24.09 4.11 28.62
N ALA A 36 23.27 4.52 27.65
CA ALA A 36 21.99 3.86 27.39
C ALA A 36 22.24 2.38 27.08
N ARG A 37 21.48 1.49 27.72
CA ARG A 37 21.48 0.05 27.43
C ARG A 37 20.05 -0.38 27.20
N THR A 38 19.83 -1.12 26.12
CA THR A 38 18.55 -1.80 25.85
C THR A 38 18.54 -3.14 26.58
N TYR A 39 17.48 -3.43 27.32
CA TYR A 39 17.27 -4.72 27.98
C TYR A 39 16.07 -5.43 27.34
N ASN A 40 16.23 -6.71 27.02
CA ASN A 40 15.16 -7.55 26.49
C ASN A 40 14.54 -8.36 27.63
N VAL A 41 13.22 -8.22 27.84
CA VAL A 41 12.45 -9.04 28.77
C VAL A 41 11.72 -10.12 27.96
N GLN A 42 11.90 -11.39 28.31
CA GLN A 42 11.23 -12.52 27.66
C GLN A 42 10.44 -13.32 28.70
N LEU A 43 9.20 -13.70 28.36
CA LEU A 43 8.42 -14.66 29.15
C LEU A 43 8.73 -16.07 28.65
N ARG A 44 9.10 -17.00 29.55
CA ARG A 44 9.50 -18.36 29.21
C ARG A 44 8.70 -19.41 29.96
N ASP A 45 8.54 -20.56 29.33
CA ASP A 45 7.94 -21.75 29.91
C ASP A 45 8.91 -22.32 30.95
N PRO A 46 8.48 -22.52 32.20
CA PRO A 46 9.38 -22.94 33.28
C PRO A 46 9.85 -24.39 33.15
N SER A 47 9.20 -25.22 32.32
CA SER A 47 9.53 -26.63 32.15
C SER A 47 10.40 -26.92 30.92
N THR A 48 10.21 -26.15 29.84
CA THR A 48 10.89 -26.33 28.55
C THR A 48 11.87 -25.21 28.23
N ASN A 49 11.86 -24.12 29.01
CA ASN A 49 12.60 -22.88 28.77
C ASN A 49 12.25 -22.19 27.42
N ALA A 50 11.16 -22.61 26.77
CA ALA A 50 10.67 -22.04 25.52
C ALA A 50 10.09 -20.65 25.74
N VAL A 51 10.33 -19.68 24.85
CA VAL A 51 9.72 -18.35 24.95
C VAL A 51 8.21 -18.49 24.69
N LEU A 52 7.39 -18.18 25.70
CA LEU A 52 5.92 -18.34 25.66
C LEU A 52 5.23 -17.28 24.79
N SER A 53 5.91 -16.15 24.55
CA SER A 53 5.42 -15.05 23.72
C SER A 53 6.02 -15.10 22.33
N THR A 54 5.19 -15.02 21.30
CA THR A 54 5.64 -14.78 19.94
C THR A 54 6.12 -13.35 19.80
N LEU A 55 7.39 -13.14 19.43
CA LEU A 55 7.98 -11.80 19.29
C LEU A 55 8.40 -11.53 17.84
N TYR A 56 8.10 -10.31 17.37
CA TYR A 56 8.63 -9.77 16.12
C TYR A 56 9.71 -8.73 16.34
N SER A 57 10.84 -8.86 15.65
CA SER A 57 11.87 -7.83 15.62
C SER A 57 12.54 -7.78 14.26
N PHE A 58 13.14 -6.63 13.95
CA PHE A 58 14.08 -6.52 12.84
C PHE A 58 15.40 -7.22 13.18
N SER A 59 16.16 -7.59 12.14
CA SER A 59 17.64 -7.65 12.27
C SER A 59 18.18 -6.24 12.54
N THR A 60 19.36 -6.12 13.14
CA THR A 60 20.04 -4.86 13.48
C THR A 60 20.11 -3.86 12.30
N ASP A 61 20.46 -2.60 12.60
CA ASP A 61 20.64 -1.49 11.65
C ASP A 61 21.14 -1.94 10.26
N ILE A 62 20.44 -1.51 9.21
CA ILE A 62 20.73 -1.86 7.82
C ILE A 62 21.28 -0.62 7.11
N GLU A 63 22.56 -0.67 6.78
CA GLU A 63 23.19 0.25 5.83
C GLU A 63 22.96 -0.27 4.41
N THR A 64 22.49 0.61 3.53
CA THR A 64 22.45 0.29 2.10
C THR A 64 23.81 0.62 1.48
N LEU A 65 24.35 -0.32 0.71
CA LEU A 65 25.56 -0.11 -0.07
C LEU A 65 25.21 0.69 -1.35
N ASN A 66 25.99 1.75 -1.59
CA ASN A 66 26.23 2.64 -2.75
C ASN A 66 25.71 2.31 -4.19
N ALA A 67 24.60 1.59 -4.39
CA ALA A 67 23.97 1.33 -5.70
C ALA A 67 22.61 0.59 -5.62
N THR A 68 22.06 0.32 -4.43
CA THR A 68 20.88 -0.55 -4.32
C THR A 68 19.58 0.22 -4.55
N THR A 69 18.82 -0.20 -5.56
CA THR A 69 17.51 0.38 -5.90
C THR A 69 16.36 -0.06 -4.99
N ARG A 70 16.66 -0.89 -3.98
CA ARG A 70 15.74 -1.35 -2.93
C ARG A 70 16.51 -1.89 -1.72
N VAL A 71 15.81 -2.02 -0.60
CA VAL A 71 16.28 -2.58 0.67
C VAL A 71 15.33 -3.66 1.13
N ASP A 72 15.85 -4.83 1.45
CA ASP A 72 15.08 -5.95 1.99
C ASP A 72 15.36 -6.08 3.49
N LEU A 73 14.34 -5.79 4.31
CA LEU A 73 14.39 -5.86 5.77
C LEU A 73 13.75 -7.16 6.26
N VAL A 74 14.51 -7.99 6.97
CA VAL A 74 13.99 -9.25 7.52
C VAL A 74 13.34 -9.00 8.89
N VAL A 75 12.07 -9.38 9.00
CA VAL A 75 11.32 -9.44 10.26
C VAL A 75 11.30 -10.88 10.75
N THR A 76 11.82 -11.11 11.95
CA THR A 76 11.92 -12.46 12.54
C THR A 76 10.81 -12.69 13.55
N ARG A 77 10.15 -13.85 13.45
CA ARG A 77 9.19 -14.38 14.43
C ARG A 77 9.88 -15.40 15.32
N THR A 78 9.87 -15.19 16.62
CA THR A 78 10.43 -16.12 17.62
C THR A 78 9.36 -16.59 18.61
N GLY A 79 9.66 -17.58 19.45
CA GLY A 79 8.72 -18.16 20.42
C GLY A 79 7.80 -19.20 19.79
N THR A 80 6.56 -19.30 20.28
CA THR A 80 5.55 -20.22 19.72
C THR A 80 5.09 -19.73 18.34
N THR A 81 5.19 -20.58 17.32
CA THR A 81 4.84 -20.23 15.93
C THR A 81 3.73 -21.11 15.34
N THR A 82 3.08 -21.95 16.14
CA THR A 82 2.12 -22.97 15.68
C THR A 82 0.80 -22.42 15.12
N ALA A 83 0.54 -21.12 15.25
CA ALA A 83 -0.64 -20.43 14.73
C ALA A 83 -0.24 -19.31 13.78
N GLU A 84 -1.18 -18.81 12.97
CA GLU A 84 -0.97 -17.61 12.16
C GLU A 84 -0.81 -16.35 13.03
N ALA A 85 -0.13 -15.34 12.49
CA ALA A 85 -0.01 -14.02 13.13
C ALA A 85 0.24 -12.94 12.10
N THR A 86 -0.16 -11.70 12.41
CA THR A 86 0.08 -10.55 11.55
C THR A 86 0.76 -9.42 12.30
N VAL A 87 1.50 -8.60 11.58
CA VAL A 87 2.09 -7.35 12.09
C VAL A 87 2.13 -6.34 10.95
N ASP A 88 1.72 -5.11 11.25
CA ASP A 88 1.77 -4.01 10.29
C ASP A 88 3.18 -3.42 10.28
N TYR A 89 3.55 -2.81 9.18
CA TYR A 89 4.75 -1.99 9.07
C TYR A 89 4.44 -0.69 8.32
N VAL A 90 5.20 0.35 8.67
CA VAL A 90 5.06 1.66 8.04
C VAL A 90 6.39 2.41 8.08
N SER A 91 6.73 3.05 6.96
CA SER A 91 7.86 3.95 6.87
C SER A 91 7.51 5.36 7.35
N SER A 92 8.53 6.08 7.78
CA SER A 92 8.45 7.52 8.06
C SER A 92 9.76 8.21 7.72
N ASP A 93 9.66 9.41 7.18
CA ASP A 93 10.81 10.25 6.82
C ASP A 93 11.76 10.47 8.00
N GLY A 94 13.05 10.55 7.69
CA GLY A 94 14.09 11.05 8.58
C GLY A 94 14.66 12.31 7.97
N THR A 95 15.82 12.20 7.32
CA THR A 95 16.30 13.23 6.39
C THR A 95 15.89 12.92 4.94
N ALA A 96 15.72 11.64 4.60
CA ALA A 96 15.17 11.19 3.33
C ALA A 96 13.64 11.36 3.32
N SER A 97 13.08 11.65 2.15
CA SER A 97 11.67 11.87 1.86
C SER A 97 11.06 10.73 1.02
N GLU A 98 9.85 10.30 1.40
CA GLU A 98 9.04 9.31 0.66
C GLU A 98 8.60 9.76 -0.76
N ARG A 99 8.92 11.00 -1.15
CA ARG A 99 8.60 11.56 -2.48
C ARG A 99 9.78 11.53 -3.44
N SER A 100 11.01 11.73 -2.95
CA SER A 100 12.22 11.87 -3.78
C SER A 100 13.25 10.77 -3.58
N ASP A 101 13.40 10.21 -2.38
CA ASP A 101 14.59 9.39 -2.06
C ASP A 101 14.21 7.92 -1.85
N TYR A 102 12.99 7.67 -1.38
CA TYR A 102 12.43 6.33 -1.26
C TYR A 102 10.93 6.34 -1.54
N LEU A 103 10.34 5.17 -1.82
CA LEU A 103 8.88 5.04 -1.86
C LEU A 103 8.38 4.63 -0.48
N GLU A 104 7.29 5.26 -0.06
CA GLU A 104 6.57 4.86 1.15
C GLU A 104 6.37 3.34 1.22
N ALA A 105 6.93 2.72 2.26
CA ALA A 105 6.84 1.30 2.52
C ALA A 105 5.86 1.06 3.67
N LEU A 106 4.66 0.58 3.33
CA LEU A 106 3.62 0.26 4.31
C LEU A 106 2.91 -1.03 3.92
N GLY A 107 2.38 -1.74 4.90
CA GLY A 107 1.60 -2.96 4.67
C GLY A 107 1.46 -3.85 5.90
N THR A 108 0.95 -5.05 5.69
CA THR A 108 0.82 -6.08 6.72
C THR A 108 1.65 -7.32 6.34
N LEU A 109 2.45 -7.82 7.28
CA LEU A 109 3.11 -9.11 7.17
C LEU A 109 2.21 -10.21 7.71
N HIS A 110 1.96 -11.26 6.91
CA HIS A 110 1.11 -12.40 7.29
C HIS A 110 1.97 -13.64 7.46
N PHE A 111 2.23 -14.04 8.71
CA PHE A 111 3.00 -15.25 9.01
C PHE A 111 2.05 -16.44 9.11
N ALA A 112 2.27 -17.45 8.27
CA ALA A 112 1.57 -18.73 8.40
C ALA A 112 2.05 -19.49 9.67
N ALA A 113 1.34 -20.55 10.04
CA ALA A 113 1.81 -21.46 11.07
C ALA A 113 3.20 -22.00 10.72
N ASN A 114 4.11 -21.94 11.68
CA ASN A 114 5.52 -22.32 11.61
C ASN A 114 6.41 -21.42 10.72
N GLU A 115 5.87 -20.34 10.14
CA GLU A 115 6.69 -19.36 9.42
C GLU A 115 7.42 -18.44 10.41
N THR A 116 8.75 -18.40 10.31
CA THR A 116 9.62 -17.70 11.27
C THR A 116 10.21 -16.40 10.76
N SER A 117 10.01 -16.05 9.48
CA SER A 117 10.57 -14.83 8.90
C SER A 117 9.72 -14.31 7.75
N LYS A 118 9.66 -12.99 7.60
CA LYS A 118 9.15 -12.29 6.43
C LYS A 118 10.10 -11.18 6.03
N THR A 119 9.96 -10.69 4.81
CA THR A 119 10.75 -9.58 4.27
C THR A 119 9.84 -8.41 3.97
N ILE A 120 10.24 -7.22 4.40
CA ILE A 120 9.71 -5.93 3.94
C ILE A 120 10.67 -5.41 2.88
N THR A 121 10.17 -5.09 1.70
CA THR A 121 10.96 -4.43 0.66
C THR A 121 10.62 -2.94 0.64
N ALA A 122 11.62 -2.09 0.82
CA ALA A 122 11.53 -0.64 0.61
C ALA A 122 12.24 -0.28 -0.69
N PHE A 123 11.56 0.41 -1.61
CA PHE A 123 12.17 0.83 -2.88
C PHE A 123 12.88 2.17 -2.69
N ILE A 124 14.10 2.27 -3.23
CA ILE A 124 14.87 3.51 -3.27
C ILE A 124 14.64 4.16 -4.63
N VAL A 125 14.38 5.46 -4.61
CA VAL A 125 14.30 6.27 -5.82
C VAL A 125 15.74 6.64 -6.17
N ASP A 126 16.20 6.16 -7.32
CA ASP A 126 17.53 6.54 -7.83
C ASP A 126 17.39 7.89 -8.52
N ASP A 127 18.28 8.82 -8.20
CA ASP A 127 18.37 10.08 -8.91
C ASP A 127 19.82 10.35 -9.35
N ARG A 128 20.12 11.59 -9.72
CA ARG A 128 21.47 11.97 -10.12
C ARG A 128 22.04 13.07 -9.23
N LEU A 129 21.52 13.28 -8.04
CA LEU A 129 22.05 14.27 -7.11
C LEU A 129 23.12 13.67 -6.20
N GLY A 130 24.23 14.40 -6.08
CA GLY A 130 25.26 14.10 -5.09
C GLY A 130 24.81 14.58 -3.73
N GLU A 131 24.36 13.67 -2.89
CA GLU A 131 23.77 13.97 -1.59
C GLU A 131 24.60 13.45 -0.42
N GLY A 132 24.35 13.99 0.77
CA GLY A 132 24.86 13.39 2.00
C GLY A 132 24.17 12.06 2.28
N ALA A 133 24.65 11.29 3.26
CA ALA A 133 23.90 10.13 3.73
C ALA A 133 22.57 10.58 4.32
N GLU A 134 21.47 9.99 3.86
CA GLU A 134 20.13 10.31 4.31
C GLU A 134 19.47 9.12 4.99
N THR A 135 18.43 9.37 5.79
CA THR A 135 17.80 8.33 6.61
C THR A 135 16.29 8.37 6.55
N PHE A 136 15.67 7.19 6.63
CA PHE A 136 14.26 7.02 6.94
C PHE A 136 14.09 5.87 7.95
N ASN A 137 12.90 5.73 8.52
CA ASN A 137 12.60 4.70 9.52
C ASN A 137 11.55 3.74 8.99
N ILE A 138 11.58 2.47 9.43
CA ILE A 138 10.48 1.52 9.28
C ILE A 138 10.12 0.99 10.67
N THR A 139 8.84 1.09 11.02
CA THR A 139 8.31 0.70 12.34
C THR A 139 7.26 -0.40 12.22
N LEU A 140 7.31 -1.39 13.11
CA LEU A 140 6.29 -2.43 13.26
C LEU A 140 5.19 -1.99 14.23
N GLY A 141 3.94 -2.36 13.91
CA GLY A 141 2.76 -1.97 14.67
C GLY A 141 1.63 -2.99 14.61
N ASN A 142 0.57 -2.74 15.38
CA ASN A 142 -0.70 -3.49 15.37
C ASN A 142 -0.55 -5.03 15.34
N PRO A 143 0.24 -5.65 16.24
CA PRO A 143 0.42 -7.09 16.25
C PRO A 143 -0.91 -7.82 16.54
N VAL A 144 -1.21 -8.86 15.75
CA VAL A 144 -2.32 -9.79 16.01
C VAL A 144 -1.76 -11.21 16.10
N GLY A 145 -2.16 -11.95 17.14
CA GLY A 145 -1.63 -13.31 17.41
C GLY A 145 -0.16 -13.34 17.85
N CYS A 146 0.39 -12.20 18.28
CA CYS A 146 1.79 -12.03 18.66
C CYS A 146 2.01 -10.76 19.51
N THR A 147 3.26 -10.48 19.85
CA THR A 147 3.72 -9.25 20.52
C THR A 147 4.95 -8.67 19.80
N LEU A 148 5.18 -7.36 19.92
CA LEU A 148 6.39 -6.75 19.36
C LEU A 148 7.60 -7.01 20.27
N GLY A 149 8.71 -7.43 19.67
CA GLY A 149 10.02 -7.56 20.29
C GLY A 149 10.88 -6.30 20.09
N SER A 150 12.18 -6.41 20.36
CA SER A 150 13.14 -5.32 20.16
C SER A 150 14.28 -5.76 19.23
N PRO A 151 14.66 -4.95 18.22
CA PRO A 151 14.04 -3.66 17.86
C PRO A 151 12.72 -3.83 17.09
N ALA A 152 11.74 -2.96 17.37
CA ALA A 152 10.47 -2.86 16.61
C ALA A 152 10.47 -1.72 15.58
N ALA A 153 11.57 -0.97 15.50
CA ALA A 153 11.82 0.04 14.48
C ALA A 153 13.27 -0.09 14.01
N VAL A 154 13.53 0.18 12.74
CA VAL A 154 14.87 0.20 12.14
C VAL A 154 15.08 1.50 11.39
N VAL A 155 16.28 2.06 11.51
CA VAL A 155 16.73 3.19 10.69
C VAL A 155 17.39 2.62 9.45
N VAL A 156 16.98 3.07 8.28
CA VAL A 156 17.60 2.76 6.99
C VAL A 156 18.38 3.99 6.54
N THR A 157 19.65 3.80 6.20
CA THR A 157 20.51 4.86 5.66
C THR A 157 20.70 4.66 4.16
N ILE A 158 20.36 5.68 3.38
CA ILE A 158 20.59 5.80 1.93
C ILE A 158 21.92 6.54 1.74
N ASN A 159 22.89 5.89 1.09
CA ASN A 159 24.14 6.53 0.71
C ASN A 159 24.09 6.85 -0.78
N SER A 160 24.33 8.12 -1.14
CA SER A 160 24.37 8.55 -2.54
C SER A 160 25.50 7.83 -3.31
N ASN A 161 25.20 7.40 -4.53
CA ASN A 161 26.16 6.86 -5.50
C ASN A 161 26.81 7.95 -6.37
N GLU A 162 26.38 9.20 -6.21
CA GLU A 162 26.77 10.33 -7.00
C GLU A 162 27.82 11.16 -6.27
N ALA A 163 29.01 11.27 -6.85
CA ALA A 163 30.05 12.15 -6.30
C ALA A 163 29.78 13.65 -6.60
N VAL A 164 28.95 13.93 -7.62
CA VAL A 164 28.56 15.27 -8.08
C VAL A 164 27.17 15.20 -8.71
N ASN A 165 26.46 16.32 -8.74
CA ASN A 165 25.15 16.43 -9.37
C ASN A 165 25.25 16.17 -10.89
N GLY A 166 24.50 15.19 -11.37
CA GLY A 166 24.19 14.92 -12.76
C GLY A 166 22.84 15.51 -13.18
N LEU A 167 22.40 15.15 -14.39
CA LEU A 167 21.11 15.59 -14.92
C LEU A 167 19.97 14.74 -14.36
N ASN A 168 18.84 15.38 -14.07
CA ASN A 168 17.63 14.68 -13.67
C ASN A 168 17.24 13.60 -14.71
N PRO A 169 17.09 12.32 -14.32
CA PRO A 169 16.92 11.20 -15.25
C PRO A 169 15.60 11.24 -16.04
N VAL A 170 14.60 12.00 -15.61
CA VAL A 170 13.35 12.20 -16.37
C VAL A 170 13.37 13.44 -17.26
N GLN A 171 14.34 14.33 -17.09
CA GLN A 171 14.51 15.56 -17.88
C GLN A 171 15.73 15.53 -18.81
N GLU A 172 16.64 14.58 -18.64
CA GLU A 172 17.86 14.50 -19.44
C GLU A 172 17.58 14.23 -20.93
N PRO A 173 18.31 14.86 -21.86
CA PRO A 173 18.12 14.64 -23.30
C PRO A 173 18.38 13.20 -23.76
N SER A 174 19.25 12.46 -23.06
CA SER A 174 19.58 11.06 -23.37
C SER A 174 18.42 10.11 -23.11
N PHE A 175 17.48 10.47 -22.24
CA PHE A 175 16.33 9.70 -21.78
C PHE A 175 16.63 8.21 -21.54
N ASN A 176 16.81 7.85 -20.28
CA ASN A 176 17.00 6.45 -19.90
C ASN A 176 15.67 5.67 -19.86
N THR A 177 15.41 4.86 -20.89
CA THR A 177 14.19 4.03 -20.99
C THR A 177 14.10 3.00 -19.85
N ASP A 178 15.22 2.43 -19.40
CA ASP A 178 15.26 1.44 -18.31
C ASP A 178 14.77 2.07 -17.01
N PHE A 179 15.32 3.25 -16.70
CA PHE A 179 14.91 4.03 -15.54
C PHE A 179 13.42 4.34 -15.60
N PHE A 180 12.95 4.89 -16.72
CA PHE A 180 11.56 5.30 -16.89
C PHE A 180 10.58 4.12 -16.69
N VAL A 181 10.81 2.99 -17.36
CA VAL A 181 9.94 1.82 -17.25
C VAL A 181 10.02 1.21 -15.86
N ARG A 182 11.22 1.09 -15.27
CA ARG A 182 11.37 0.60 -13.90
C ARG A 182 10.60 1.48 -12.91
N GLN A 183 10.68 2.81 -13.05
CA GLN A 183 9.99 3.75 -12.19
C GLN A 183 8.47 3.54 -12.22
N HIS A 184 7.90 3.18 -13.38
CA HIS A 184 6.48 2.86 -13.50
C HIS A 184 6.08 1.59 -12.75
N TYR A 185 6.92 0.55 -12.77
CA TYR A 185 6.68 -0.67 -12.01
C TYR A 185 6.66 -0.41 -10.50
N ILE A 186 7.60 0.39 -9.98
CA ILE A 186 7.62 0.69 -8.54
C ILE A 186 6.48 1.65 -8.14
N ASP A 187 6.20 2.68 -8.94
CA ASP A 187 5.17 3.68 -8.62
C ASP A 187 3.75 3.07 -8.70
N PHE A 188 3.48 2.18 -9.67
CA PHE A 188 2.12 1.70 -9.94
C PHE A 188 1.86 0.25 -9.53
N SER A 189 2.90 -0.57 -9.47
CA SER A 189 2.78 -2.01 -9.16
C SER A 189 3.48 -2.39 -7.85
N ASN A 190 4.17 -1.45 -7.19
CA ASN A 190 4.90 -1.69 -5.93
C ASN A 190 5.82 -2.93 -5.99
N ARG A 191 6.47 -3.13 -7.14
CA ARG A 191 7.37 -4.27 -7.40
C ARG A 191 8.44 -3.89 -8.41
N GLU A 192 9.55 -4.63 -8.44
CA GLU A 192 10.46 -4.58 -9.58
C GLU A 192 9.80 -5.17 -10.84
N ALA A 193 10.22 -4.66 -11.98
CA ALA A 193 9.93 -5.27 -13.26
C ALA A 193 10.57 -6.66 -13.35
N ASP A 194 9.83 -7.66 -13.81
CA ASP A 194 10.44 -8.88 -14.31
C ASP A 194 11.19 -8.59 -15.63
N ALA A 195 12.22 -9.38 -15.94
CA ALA A 195 13.08 -9.13 -17.09
C ALA A 195 12.31 -9.07 -18.41
N SER A 196 11.29 -9.91 -18.58
CA SER A 196 10.42 -9.93 -19.76
C SER A 196 9.55 -8.68 -19.86
N GLY A 197 8.91 -8.27 -18.77
CA GLY A 197 8.07 -7.08 -18.71
C GLY A 197 8.87 -5.80 -18.94
N LEU A 198 10.04 -5.69 -18.31
CA LEU A 198 10.97 -4.58 -18.55
C LEU A 198 11.35 -4.49 -20.03
N ALA A 199 11.79 -5.60 -20.63
CA ALA A 199 12.18 -5.64 -22.04
C ALA A 199 11.01 -5.29 -22.96
N PHE A 200 9.81 -5.80 -22.69
CA PHE A 200 8.61 -5.53 -23.48
C PHE A 200 8.31 -4.02 -23.54
N TRP A 201 8.19 -3.36 -22.40
CA TRP A 201 7.85 -1.94 -22.36
C TRP A 201 8.97 -1.03 -22.87
N LYS A 202 10.23 -1.38 -22.59
CA LYS A 202 11.38 -0.65 -23.14
C LYS A 202 11.37 -0.68 -24.66
N ASN A 203 11.21 -1.86 -25.25
CA ASN A 203 11.20 -2.02 -26.71
C ASN A 203 10.08 -1.21 -27.37
N GLN A 204 8.92 -1.07 -26.72
CA GLN A 204 7.84 -0.21 -27.25
C GLN A 204 8.25 1.26 -27.39
N ILE A 205 9.18 1.75 -26.58
CA ILE A 205 9.71 3.12 -26.65
C ILE A 205 10.92 3.18 -27.57
N ASP A 206 11.84 2.23 -27.45
CA ASP A 206 13.12 2.22 -28.16
C ASP A 206 12.99 1.90 -29.66
N GLU A 207 11.90 1.26 -30.08
CA GLU A 207 11.54 1.08 -31.50
C GLU A 207 11.29 2.40 -32.24
N CYS A 208 11.03 3.51 -31.53
CA CYS A 208 10.85 4.83 -32.13
C CYS A 208 12.18 5.56 -32.37
N THR A 209 12.41 5.95 -33.63
CA THR A 209 13.63 6.66 -34.06
C THR A 209 13.50 8.18 -34.12
N THR A 210 12.29 8.75 -33.99
CA THR A 210 12.08 10.21 -33.96
C THR A 210 11.65 10.69 -32.57
N PRO A 211 11.97 11.93 -32.18
CA PRO A 211 11.55 12.50 -30.89
C PRO A 211 10.03 12.45 -30.68
N GLU A 212 9.24 12.76 -31.71
CA GLU A 212 7.77 12.81 -31.65
C GLU A 212 7.18 11.41 -31.43
N CYS A 213 7.73 10.39 -32.13
CA CYS A 213 7.35 9.00 -31.95
C CYS A 213 7.65 8.55 -30.51
N ARG A 214 8.85 8.86 -30.02
CA ARG A 214 9.28 8.50 -28.67
C ARG A 214 8.41 9.17 -27.60
N GLU A 215 8.05 10.44 -27.78
CA GLU A 215 7.13 11.15 -26.87
C GLU A 215 5.77 10.45 -26.78
N ILE A 216 5.16 10.13 -27.92
CA ILE A 216 3.87 9.41 -27.96
C ILE A 216 4.00 8.03 -27.31
N ARG A 217 5.10 7.31 -27.53
CA ARG A 217 5.34 6.01 -26.89
C ARG A 217 5.52 6.12 -25.39
N LYS A 218 6.23 7.13 -24.89
CA LYS A 218 6.32 7.41 -23.45
C LYS A 218 4.94 7.57 -22.85
N ILE A 219 4.10 8.43 -23.45
CA ILE A 219 2.71 8.67 -23.00
C ILE A 219 1.88 7.38 -23.00
N ASN A 220 1.98 6.57 -24.06
CA ASN A 220 1.19 5.36 -24.19
C ASN A 220 1.67 4.24 -23.26
N VAL A 221 2.97 4.03 -23.11
CA VAL A 221 3.53 3.07 -22.14
C VAL A 221 3.13 3.48 -20.73
N SER A 222 3.27 4.76 -20.39
CA SER A 222 2.81 5.34 -19.13
C SER A 222 1.34 5.05 -18.84
N ALA A 223 0.45 5.34 -19.79
CA ALA A 223 -0.97 5.07 -19.66
C ALA A 223 -1.27 3.57 -19.52
N ALA A 224 -0.53 2.72 -20.23
CA ALA A 224 -0.78 1.28 -20.28
C ALA A 224 -0.67 0.59 -18.91
N PHE A 225 0.14 1.10 -17.97
CA PHE A 225 0.17 0.56 -16.61
C PHE A 225 -1.19 0.69 -15.91
N PHE A 226 -1.86 1.85 -16.03
CA PHE A 226 -3.19 2.05 -15.47
C PHE A 226 -4.29 1.29 -16.22
N LEU A 227 -4.07 1.01 -17.51
CA LEU A 227 -4.99 0.24 -18.35
C LEU A 227 -4.77 -1.28 -18.24
N SER A 228 -3.67 -1.71 -17.63
CA SER A 228 -3.31 -3.11 -17.53
C SER A 228 -4.35 -3.90 -16.73
N ILE A 229 -4.53 -5.18 -17.09
CA ILE A 229 -5.42 -6.08 -16.33
C ILE A 229 -4.96 -6.14 -14.86
N GLU A 230 -3.66 -6.18 -14.60
CA GLU A 230 -3.09 -6.16 -13.25
C GLU A 230 -3.65 -4.98 -12.44
N PHE A 231 -3.54 -3.76 -12.97
CA PHE A 231 -3.96 -2.55 -12.27
C PHE A 231 -5.49 -2.40 -12.20
N GLN A 232 -6.21 -2.82 -13.26
CA GLN A 232 -7.67 -2.79 -13.25
C GLN A 232 -8.28 -3.75 -12.20
N GLN A 233 -7.63 -4.89 -11.99
CA GLN A 233 -8.10 -5.91 -11.03
C GLN A 233 -7.57 -5.69 -9.60
N THR A 234 -6.64 -4.75 -9.41
CA THR A 234 -6.07 -4.36 -8.11
C THR A 234 -6.47 -2.93 -7.76
N GLY A 235 -5.72 -1.92 -8.23
CA GLY A 235 -5.93 -0.49 -7.99
C GLY A 235 -7.34 0.00 -8.23
N TYR A 236 -7.89 -0.22 -9.42
CA TYR A 236 -9.27 0.22 -9.69
C TYR A 236 -10.31 -0.54 -8.90
N LEU A 237 -10.04 -1.77 -8.50
CA LEU A 237 -10.97 -2.52 -7.65
C LEU A 237 -11.02 -1.93 -6.23
N VAL A 238 -9.87 -1.55 -5.65
CA VAL A 238 -9.79 -0.83 -4.37
C VAL A 238 -10.53 0.51 -4.43
N TYR A 239 -10.30 1.28 -5.49
CA TYR A 239 -11.00 2.55 -5.71
C TYR A 239 -12.51 2.33 -5.76
N LYS A 240 -12.98 1.39 -6.59
CA LYS A 240 -14.41 1.09 -6.76
C LYS A 240 -15.06 0.56 -5.48
N ALA A 241 -14.36 -0.25 -4.68
CA ALA A 241 -14.86 -0.70 -3.39
C ALA A 241 -15.13 0.47 -2.44
N ASN A 242 -14.23 1.46 -2.41
CA ASN A 242 -14.42 2.69 -1.63
C ASN A 242 -15.58 3.53 -2.17
N GLN A 243 -15.68 3.72 -3.48
CA GLN A 243 -16.79 4.47 -4.09
C GLN A 243 -18.15 3.82 -3.87
N ALA A 244 -18.28 2.50 -4.11
CA ALA A 244 -19.51 1.78 -3.89
C ALA A 244 -19.95 1.82 -2.41
N SER A 245 -19.00 1.88 -1.48
CA SER A 245 -19.29 1.90 -0.04
C SER A 245 -19.65 3.29 0.46
N PHE A 246 -18.86 4.30 0.12
CA PHE A 246 -18.94 5.60 0.80
C PHE A 246 -19.35 6.74 -0.11
N ASN A 247 -19.44 6.51 -1.42
CA ASN A 247 -19.42 7.58 -2.42
C ASN A 247 -18.34 8.60 -2.03
N SER A 248 -17.14 8.10 -1.74
CA SER A 248 -16.07 8.88 -1.13
C SER A 248 -15.55 9.99 -2.05
N HIS A 249 -16.07 10.13 -3.26
CA HIS A 249 -15.56 11.07 -4.24
C HIS A 249 -14.04 10.87 -4.35
N GLU A 250 -13.26 11.94 -4.23
CA GLU A 250 -11.81 11.88 -4.33
C GLU A 250 -11.09 11.76 -2.96
N PHE A 251 -11.83 11.46 -1.88
CA PHE A 251 -11.28 11.36 -0.51
C PHE A 251 -10.63 10.02 -0.17
N LEU A 252 -10.51 9.08 -1.10
CA LEU A 252 -9.64 7.92 -0.89
C LEU A 252 -8.22 8.45 -0.70
N LYS A 253 -7.55 8.07 0.40
CA LYS A 253 -6.20 8.53 0.69
C LYS A 253 -5.17 7.56 0.11
N LEU A 254 -4.02 8.10 -0.31
CA LEU A 254 -2.93 7.34 -0.92
C LEU A 254 -2.50 6.17 -0.02
N ARG A 255 -2.30 6.40 1.28
CA ARG A 255 -1.86 5.36 2.22
C ARG A 255 -2.87 4.20 2.33
N ASP A 256 -4.17 4.53 2.38
CA ASP A 256 -5.24 3.52 2.39
C ASP A 256 -5.23 2.72 1.07
N PHE A 257 -5.06 3.42 -0.06
CA PHE A 257 -4.98 2.81 -1.38
C PHE A 257 -3.77 1.87 -1.52
N LEU A 258 -2.58 2.30 -1.10
CA LEU A 258 -1.35 1.51 -1.19
C LEU A 258 -1.45 0.22 -0.37
N SER A 259 -1.98 0.30 0.86
CA SER A 259 -2.18 -0.88 1.72
C SER A 259 -3.12 -1.90 1.06
N ASP A 260 -4.28 -1.42 0.61
CA ASP A 260 -5.31 -2.28 0.03
C ASP A 260 -4.87 -2.90 -1.31
N THR A 261 -4.16 -2.14 -2.14
CA THR A 261 -3.65 -2.65 -3.42
C THR A 261 -2.56 -3.68 -3.24
N GLN A 262 -1.69 -3.50 -2.23
CA GLN A 262 -0.68 -4.50 -1.89
C GLN A 262 -1.32 -5.82 -1.45
N GLU A 263 -2.43 -5.79 -0.69
CA GLU A 263 -3.15 -7.02 -0.31
C GLU A 263 -3.76 -7.73 -1.52
N ILE A 264 -4.39 -7.00 -2.45
CA ILE A 264 -4.97 -7.63 -3.65
C ILE A 264 -3.87 -8.18 -4.57
N GLY A 265 -2.77 -7.46 -4.75
CA GLY A 265 -1.64 -7.85 -5.61
C GLY A 265 -0.68 -8.89 -5.01
N ARG A 266 -0.84 -9.25 -3.73
CA ARG A 266 0.11 -10.10 -2.99
C ARG A 266 0.35 -11.44 -3.68
N GLY A 267 1.58 -11.67 -4.13
CA GLY A 267 1.98 -12.92 -4.79
C GLY A 267 1.39 -13.13 -6.19
N VAL A 268 0.83 -12.08 -6.80
CA VAL A 268 0.26 -12.12 -8.15
C VAL A 268 1.27 -11.57 -9.15
N VAL A 269 1.59 -12.37 -10.17
CA VAL A 269 2.29 -11.92 -11.38
C VAL A 269 1.47 -12.40 -12.56
N ILE A 270 0.80 -11.47 -13.24
CA ILE A 270 -0.12 -11.81 -14.33
C ILE A 270 0.62 -12.60 -15.42
N GLY A 271 0.00 -13.67 -15.91
CA GLY A 271 0.58 -14.57 -16.90
C GLY A 271 1.39 -15.73 -16.32
N GLN A 272 1.65 -15.76 -14.99
CA GLN A 272 2.28 -16.91 -14.33
C GLN A 272 1.24 -17.96 -13.91
N PRO A 273 1.61 -19.27 -13.90
CA PRO A 273 0.73 -20.32 -13.41
C PRO A 273 0.22 -20.04 -11.99
N GLY A 274 -1.09 -20.13 -11.79
CA GLY A 274 -1.74 -19.92 -10.49
C GLY A 274 -2.04 -18.45 -10.14
N ALA A 275 -1.59 -17.48 -10.96
CA ALA A 275 -1.82 -16.05 -10.69
C ALA A 275 -3.32 -15.70 -10.58
N ASP A 276 -4.17 -16.24 -11.45
CA ASP A 276 -5.61 -15.96 -11.43
C ASP A 276 -6.30 -16.47 -10.16
N ALA A 277 -5.93 -17.69 -9.72
CA ALA A 277 -6.47 -18.28 -8.50
C ALA A 277 -5.99 -17.51 -7.25
N GLN A 278 -4.73 -17.08 -7.22
CA GLN A 278 -4.19 -16.26 -6.13
C GLN A 278 -4.86 -14.89 -6.09
N LEU A 279 -5.03 -14.22 -7.24
CA LEU A 279 -5.71 -12.94 -7.33
C LEU A 279 -7.16 -13.05 -6.86
N GLU A 280 -7.87 -14.12 -7.26
CA GLU A 280 -9.23 -14.38 -6.81
C GLU A 280 -9.32 -14.55 -5.28
N ALA A 281 -8.41 -15.32 -4.69
CA ALA A 281 -8.32 -15.48 -3.24
C ALA A 281 -8.03 -14.15 -2.53
N ASN A 282 -7.10 -13.36 -3.05
CA ASN A 282 -6.76 -12.05 -2.49
C ASN A 282 -7.94 -11.09 -2.53
N LYS A 283 -8.70 -11.04 -3.64
CA LYS A 283 -9.91 -10.22 -3.74
C LYS A 283 -10.96 -10.62 -2.71
N GLN A 284 -11.22 -11.93 -2.54
CA GLN A 284 -12.17 -12.41 -1.55
C GLN A 284 -11.75 -11.99 -0.14
N LYS A 285 -10.47 -12.13 0.21
CA LYS A 285 -9.92 -11.68 1.48
C LYS A 285 -10.05 -10.17 1.65
N PHE A 286 -9.66 -9.38 0.65
CA PHE A 286 -9.79 -7.92 0.67
C PHE A 286 -11.21 -7.47 0.98
N PHE A 287 -12.22 -7.95 0.25
CA PHE A 287 -13.61 -7.57 0.49
C PHE A 287 -14.12 -8.06 1.84
N LEU A 288 -13.70 -9.25 2.28
CA LEU A 288 -14.02 -9.77 3.61
C LEU A 288 -13.44 -8.87 4.69
N ASP A 289 -12.19 -8.42 4.59
CA ASP A 289 -11.58 -7.54 5.58
C ASP A 289 -12.21 -6.13 5.50
N PHE A 290 -12.48 -5.63 4.29
CA PHE A 290 -13.07 -4.32 4.03
C PHE A 290 -14.40 -4.11 4.76
N VAL A 291 -15.34 -5.06 4.62
CA VAL A 291 -16.67 -4.95 5.26
C VAL A 291 -16.63 -5.11 6.78
N GLN A 292 -15.47 -5.49 7.32
CA GLN A 292 -15.25 -5.63 8.76
C GLN A 292 -14.62 -4.40 9.40
N ARG A 293 -14.10 -3.46 8.60
CA ARG A 293 -13.49 -2.23 9.10
C ARG A 293 -14.47 -1.42 9.94
N PRO A 294 -14.02 -0.78 11.04
CA PRO A 294 -14.86 0.08 11.85
C PRO A 294 -15.58 1.19 11.04
N LYS A 295 -14.88 1.78 10.06
CA LYS A 295 -15.45 2.78 9.14
C LYS A 295 -16.64 2.23 8.34
N PHE A 296 -16.57 0.99 7.88
CA PHE A 296 -17.64 0.34 7.13
C PHE A 296 -18.83 -0.03 8.01
N ARG A 297 -18.56 -0.58 9.20
CA ARG A 297 -19.59 -1.03 10.16
C ARG A 297 -20.21 0.08 10.99
N ASN A 298 -19.75 1.32 10.83
CA ASN A 298 -20.29 2.49 11.51
C ASN A 298 -21.81 2.61 11.26
N ALA A 299 -22.57 3.06 12.27
CA ALA A 299 -24.00 3.29 12.20
C ALA A 299 -24.44 4.17 11.01
N ALA A 300 -23.62 5.15 10.60
CA ALA A 300 -23.90 6.00 9.44
C ALA A 300 -23.59 5.33 8.08
N ALA A 301 -22.74 4.29 8.08
CA ALA A 301 -22.35 3.53 6.90
C ALA A 301 -23.20 2.26 6.77
N PHE A 302 -22.69 1.08 7.14
CA PHE A 302 -23.39 -0.20 6.99
C PHE A 302 -23.46 -0.99 8.31
N PRO A 303 -24.26 -0.55 9.30
CA PRO A 303 -24.43 -1.30 10.54
C PRO A 303 -24.96 -2.72 10.27
N THR A 304 -24.65 -3.64 11.18
CA THR A 304 -25.06 -5.06 11.08
C THR A 304 -26.58 -5.25 11.20
N SER A 305 -27.31 -4.23 11.64
CA SER A 305 -28.78 -4.21 11.75
C SER A 305 -29.52 -3.97 10.44
N MET A 306 -28.82 -3.62 9.34
CA MET A 306 -29.47 -3.42 8.04
C MET A 306 -30.09 -4.71 7.50
N THR A 307 -31.26 -4.59 6.87
CA THR A 307 -31.83 -5.68 6.07
C THR A 307 -31.01 -5.91 4.79
N ALA A 308 -31.23 -7.04 4.12
CA ALA A 308 -30.57 -7.34 2.86
C ALA A 308 -30.86 -6.27 1.78
N GLU A 309 -32.12 -5.83 1.69
CA GLU A 309 -32.55 -4.76 0.78
C GLU A 309 -31.87 -3.44 1.10
N GLN A 310 -31.89 -3.01 2.37
CA GLN A 310 -31.26 -1.75 2.78
C GLN A 310 -29.77 -1.73 2.47
N PHE A 311 -29.08 -2.85 2.68
CA PHE A 311 -27.66 -2.97 2.39
C PHE A 311 -27.39 -2.88 0.88
N VAL A 312 -28.08 -3.68 0.07
CA VAL A 312 -27.90 -3.70 -1.40
C VAL A 312 -28.29 -2.36 -2.02
N ASP A 313 -29.40 -1.76 -1.60
CA ASP A 313 -29.89 -0.50 -2.13
C ASP A 313 -28.97 0.66 -1.81
N LYS A 314 -28.45 0.71 -0.58
CA LYS A 314 -27.51 1.76 -0.18
C LYS A 314 -26.20 1.68 -0.95
N LEU A 315 -25.66 0.49 -1.16
CA LEU A 315 -24.50 0.30 -2.03
C LEU A 315 -24.83 0.71 -3.48
N ASN A 316 -25.97 0.26 -4.01
CA ASN A 316 -26.36 0.56 -5.38
C ASN A 316 -26.58 2.06 -5.60
N ALA A 317 -27.13 2.78 -4.62
CA ALA A 317 -27.31 4.21 -4.66
C ALA A 317 -25.98 4.98 -4.83
N ASN A 318 -24.87 4.44 -4.34
CA ASN A 318 -23.54 5.03 -4.53
C ASN A 318 -22.93 4.76 -5.91
N THR A 319 -23.57 3.93 -6.75
CA THR A 319 -23.04 3.56 -8.07
C THR A 319 -23.62 4.37 -9.24
N PHE A 320 -24.26 5.51 -8.92
CA PHE A 320 -24.74 6.47 -9.91
C PHE A 320 -23.60 7.06 -10.73
N ASP A 321 -23.94 7.61 -11.90
CA ASP A 321 -23.03 8.40 -12.72
C ASP A 321 -22.85 9.80 -12.12
N PRO A 322 -21.66 10.18 -11.66
CA PRO A 322 -21.43 11.51 -11.10
C PRO A 322 -21.65 12.65 -12.09
N SER A 323 -21.57 12.39 -13.40
CA SER A 323 -21.87 13.36 -14.46
C SER A 323 -23.36 13.47 -14.78
N ALA A 324 -24.15 12.49 -14.34
CA ALA A 324 -25.60 12.42 -14.53
C ALA A 324 -26.26 11.93 -13.23
N SER A 325 -26.46 12.85 -12.28
CA SER A 325 -26.97 12.55 -10.93
C SER A 325 -28.33 11.83 -10.88
N LEU A 326 -29.11 11.88 -11.96
CA LEU A 326 -30.40 11.19 -12.10
C LEU A 326 -30.29 9.79 -12.75
N SER A 327 -29.08 9.31 -13.03
CA SER A 327 -28.82 8.04 -13.72
C SER A 327 -29.19 6.78 -12.93
N GLY A 328 -29.49 6.92 -11.63
CA GLY A 328 -29.76 5.81 -10.73
C GLY A 328 -28.56 4.88 -10.52
N GLY A 329 -28.76 3.84 -9.70
CA GLY A 329 -27.74 2.83 -9.45
C GLY A 329 -27.36 2.04 -10.70
N SER A 330 -26.24 1.34 -10.63
CA SER A 330 -25.68 0.55 -11.74
C SER A 330 -26.34 -0.82 -11.92
N LEU A 331 -27.03 -1.34 -10.90
CA LEU A 331 -27.71 -2.63 -10.96
C LEU A 331 -29.05 -2.53 -11.68
N THR A 332 -29.33 -3.51 -12.54
CA THR A 332 -30.68 -3.81 -13.01
C THR A 332 -31.54 -4.40 -11.89
N SER A 333 -32.86 -4.38 -12.06
CA SER A 333 -33.80 -4.98 -11.11
C SER A 333 -33.53 -6.47 -10.87
N VAL A 334 -33.08 -7.20 -11.90
CA VAL A 334 -32.75 -8.64 -11.80
C VAL A 334 -31.50 -8.85 -10.95
N GLU A 335 -30.42 -8.12 -11.24
CA GLU A 335 -29.17 -8.21 -10.49
C GLU A 335 -29.37 -7.81 -9.03
N ARG A 336 -30.10 -6.71 -8.78
CA ARG A 336 -30.46 -6.27 -7.44
C ARG A 336 -31.18 -7.37 -6.66
N ASN A 337 -32.23 -7.97 -7.24
CA ASN A 337 -33.01 -9.00 -6.56
C ASN A 337 -32.20 -10.27 -6.30
N ALA A 338 -31.25 -10.61 -7.19
CA ALA A 338 -30.32 -11.72 -6.97
C ALA A 338 -29.40 -11.46 -5.77
N LEU A 339 -28.80 -10.27 -5.67
CA LEU A 339 -27.92 -9.90 -4.55
C LEU A 339 -28.67 -9.81 -3.21
N VAL A 340 -29.91 -9.31 -3.21
CA VAL A 340 -30.77 -9.35 -2.01
C VAL A 340 -31.02 -10.78 -1.59
N SER A 341 -31.40 -11.66 -2.52
CA SER A 341 -31.67 -13.08 -2.25
C SER A 341 -30.43 -13.81 -1.72
N GLN A 342 -29.24 -13.47 -2.21
CA GLN A 342 -27.96 -14.00 -1.72
C GLN A 342 -27.68 -13.60 -0.26
N LEU A 343 -28.01 -12.37 0.12
CA LEU A 343 -27.73 -11.84 1.46
C LEU A 343 -28.84 -12.17 2.48
N LEU A 344 -30.06 -12.46 2.02
CA LEU A 344 -31.24 -12.72 2.84
C LEU A 344 -31.05 -13.78 3.95
N PRO A 345 -30.33 -14.90 3.75
CA PRO A 345 -30.18 -15.91 4.79
C PRO A 345 -29.49 -15.39 6.07
N ASN A 346 -28.59 -14.41 5.93
CA ASN A 346 -27.96 -13.75 7.07
C ASN A 346 -27.45 -12.36 6.66
N PRO A 347 -28.27 -11.30 6.78
CA PRO A 347 -27.89 -9.96 6.37
C PRO A 347 -26.71 -9.35 7.13
N ALA A 348 -26.35 -9.90 8.30
CA ALA A 348 -25.20 -9.48 9.09
C ALA A 348 -23.91 -10.24 8.73
N SER A 349 -23.98 -11.28 7.89
CA SER A 349 -22.84 -12.11 7.51
C SER A 349 -21.75 -11.28 6.81
N PRO A 350 -20.51 -11.21 7.35
CA PRO A 350 -19.41 -10.52 6.70
C PRO A 350 -19.11 -11.10 5.31
N THR A 351 -19.15 -12.42 5.17
CA THR A 351 -18.89 -13.09 3.88
C THR A 351 -19.91 -12.73 2.82
N LEU A 352 -21.21 -12.75 3.15
CA LEU A 352 -22.26 -12.41 2.18
C LEU A 352 -22.21 -10.92 1.82
N ARG A 353 -21.97 -10.04 2.80
CA ARG A 353 -21.80 -8.59 2.56
C ARG A 353 -20.59 -8.29 1.66
N ALA A 354 -19.47 -8.99 1.87
CA ALA A 354 -18.28 -8.88 1.06
C ALA A 354 -18.55 -9.28 -0.41
N GLN A 355 -19.26 -10.40 -0.61
CA GLN A 355 -19.65 -10.85 -1.95
C GLN A 355 -20.56 -9.84 -2.65
N VAL A 356 -21.56 -9.28 -1.95
CA VAL A 356 -22.44 -8.24 -2.51
C VAL A 356 -21.65 -6.98 -2.88
N LEU A 357 -20.82 -6.46 -1.97
CA LEU A 357 -19.99 -5.27 -2.25
C LEU A 357 -19.06 -5.50 -3.45
N ARG A 358 -18.46 -6.69 -3.54
CA ARG A 358 -17.63 -7.06 -4.69
C ARG A 358 -18.41 -7.06 -5.99
N SER A 359 -19.59 -7.67 -6.04
CA SER A 359 -20.44 -7.70 -7.24
C SER A 359 -20.78 -6.30 -7.76
N LEU A 360 -21.04 -5.32 -6.88
CA LEU A 360 -21.22 -3.93 -7.32
C LEU A 360 -19.91 -3.29 -7.79
N SER A 361 -18.80 -3.54 -7.08
CA SER A 361 -17.48 -2.98 -7.42
C SER A 361 -16.94 -3.49 -8.76
N GLU A 362 -17.32 -4.69 -9.17
CA GLU A 362 -16.98 -5.30 -10.46
C GLU A 362 -18.07 -5.11 -11.53
N ASN A 363 -19.18 -4.44 -11.22
CA ASN A 363 -20.23 -4.15 -12.20
C ASN A 363 -19.68 -3.32 -13.37
N ALA A 364 -20.02 -3.71 -14.60
CA ALA A 364 -19.47 -3.11 -15.82
C ALA A 364 -19.91 -1.65 -16.00
N LEU A 365 -21.18 -1.33 -15.76
CA LEU A 365 -21.70 0.04 -15.86
C LEU A 365 -21.06 0.95 -14.80
N PHE A 366 -20.95 0.47 -13.56
CA PHE A 366 -20.25 1.21 -12.51
C PHE A 366 -18.78 1.44 -12.84
N SER A 367 -18.09 0.41 -13.36
CA SER A 367 -16.70 0.52 -13.79
C SER A 367 -16.50 1.59 -14.85
N ASN A 368 -17.38 1.64 -15.85
CA ASN A 368 -17.34 2.66 -16.90
C ASN A 368 -17.57 4.07 -16.34
N ARG A 369 -18.57 4.25 -15.47
CA ARG A 369 -18.91 5.56 -14.85
C ARG A 369 -17.77 6.11 -13.99
N GLN A 370 -16.97 5.22 -13.40
CA GLN A 370 -15.90 5.58 -12.47
C GLN A 370 -14.53 5.72 -13.14
N PHE A 371 -14.38 5.26 -14.38
CA PHE A 371 -13.08 5.12 -15.04
C PHE A 371 -12.29 6.43 -15.08
N ASN A 372 -12.87 7.51 -15.61
CA ASN A 372 -12.14 8.79 -15.74
C ASN A 372 -11.71 9.36 -14.38
N ARG A 373 -12.56 9.25 -13.35
CA ARG A 373 -12.26 9.71 -11.99
C ARG A 373 -11.10 8.93 -11.38
N ALA A 374 -11.18 7.59 -11.48
CA ALA A 374 -10.12 6.72 -11.05
C ALA A 374 -8.82 7.04 -11.80
N PHE A 375 -8.86 7.14 -13.14
CA PHE A 375 -7.69 7.42 -13.97
C PHE A 375 -6.99 8.74 -13.57
N VAL A 376 -7.75 9.80 -13.27
CA VAL A 376 -7.21 11.07 -12.75
C VAL A 376 -6.58 10.89 -11.38
N LEU A 377 -7.26 10.25 -10.44
CA LEU A 377 -6.73 10.01 -9.10
C LEU A 377 -5.41 9.24 -9.15
N MET A 378 -5.31 8.25 -10.04
CA MET A 378 -4.09 7.44 -10.19
C MET A 378 -2.90 8.22 -10.76
N GLN A 379 -3.12 9.35 -11.44
CA GLN A 379 -2.00 10.22 -11.81
C GLN A 379 -1.35 10.87 -10.57
N TYR A 380 -2.16 11.31 -9.61
CA TYR A 380 -1.67 11.87 -8.35
C TYR A 380 -1.01 10.82 -7.47
N PHE A 381 -1.62 9.65 -7.34
CA PHE A 381 -1.08 8.55 -6.53
C PHE A 381 0.17 7.95 -7.13
N GLY A 382 0.17 7.78 -8.45
CA GLY A 382 1.25 7.16 -9.18
C GLY A 382 2.43 8.12 -9.38
N TYR A 383 2.25 9.18 -10.16
CA TYR A 383 3.34 10.09 -10.52
C TYR A 383 3.72 11.02 -9.38
N LEU A 384 2.74 11.64 -8.71
CA LEU A 384 3.02 12.70 -7.75
C LEU A 384 3.16 12.18 -6.30
N ARG A 385 2.85 10.90 -6.06
CA ARG A 385 2.93 10.24 -4.75
C ARG A 385 2.25 11.05 -3.63
N ARG A 386 1.09 11.65 -3.91
CA ARG A 386 0.34 12.44 -2.92
C ARG A 386 -1.17 12.38 -3.11
N ASN A 387 -1.93 12.85 -2.12
CA ASN A 387 -3.36 13.07 -2.33
C ASN A 387 -3.58 14.29 -3.23
N PRO A 388 -4.62 14.30 -4.08
CA PRO A 388 -4.89 15.43 -4.96
C PRO A 388 -5.25 16.73 -4.24
N ASN A 389 -5.51 16.68 -2.93
CA ASN A 389 -5.88 17.83 -2.11
C ASN A 389 -4.83 18.17 -1.04
N ASP A 390 -3.63 17.60 -1.15
CA ASP A 390 -2.49 17.95 -0.30
C ASP A 390 -1.64 19.04 -0.99
N PRO A 391 -0.75 19.74 -0.25
CA PRO A 391 0.24 20.63 -0.85
C PRO A 391 1.01 19.94 -2.01
N PRO A 392 1.29 20.68 -3.11
CA PRO A 392 1.27 22.14 -3.24
C PRO A 392 -0.07 22.78 -3.62
N GLU A 393 -1.20 22.07 -3.55
CA GLU A 393 -2.52 22.67 -3.81
C GLU A 393 -2.81 23.86 -2.86
N PRO A 394 -3.00 25.08 -3.36
CA PRO A 394 -3.10 26.27 -2.50
C PRO A 394 -4.31 26.28 -1.57
N LEU A 395 -5.43 25.70 -2.03
CA LEU A 395 -6.73 25.74 -1.33
C LEU A 395 -7.18 24.38 -0.79
N LEU A 396 -6.41 23.32 -1.03
CA LEU A 396 -6.72 21.94 -0.60
C LEU A 396 -8.13 21.48 -1.03
N ASP A 397 -8.65 22.00 -2.14
CA ASP A 397 -10.04 21.93 -2.60
C ASP A 397 -10.25 21.05 -3.85
N PHE A 398 -9.24 20.25 -4.20
CA PHE A 398 -9.23 19.40 -5.41
C PHE A 398 -9.32 20.19 -6.73
N ALA A 399 -8.98 21.48 -6.76
CA ALA A 399 -9.02 22.27 -8.00
C ALA A 399 -8.22 21.63 -9.14
N GLY A 400 -6.97 21.22 -8.87
CA GLY A 400 -6.13 20.53 -9.86
C GLY A 400 -6.75 19.23 -10.37
N TYR A 401 -7.32 18.41 -9.47
CA TYR A 401 -8.00 17.17 -9.85
C TYR A 401 -9.22 17.45 -10.73
N ASN A 402 -10.07 18.40 -10.33
CA ASN A 402 -11.29 18.74 -11.04
C ASN A 402 -10.99 19.33 -12.43
N PHE A 403 -9.92 20.11 -12.56
CA PHE A 403 -9.42 20.56 -13.85
C PHE A 403 -9.12 19.39 -14.79
N TRP A 404 -8.32 18.41 -14.35
CA TRP A 404 -7.95 17.26 -15.18
C TRP A 404 -9.13 16.35 -15.49
N LEU A 405 -10.03 16.13 -14.53
CA LEU A 405 -11.25 15.36 -14.76
C LEU A 405 -12.14 16.04 -15.81
N ASN A 406 -12.34 17.36 -15.72
CA ASN A 406 -13.12 18.09 -16.70
C ASN A 406 -12.48 18.05 -18.10
N LYS A 407 -11.16 18.23 -18.17
CA LYS A 407 -10.41 18.13 -19.43
C LYS A 407 -10.52 16.73 -20.04
N LEU A 408 -10.34 15.68 -19.25
CA LEU A 408 -10.46 14.30 -19.72
C LEU A 408 -11.89 13.99 -20.22
N ASN A 409 -12.91 14.47 -19.52
CA ASN A 409 -14.31 14.31 -19.94
C ASN A 409 -14.61 15.06 -21.25
N GLN A 410 -14.03 16.24 -21.47
CA GLN A 410 -14.19 16.99 -22.73
C GLN A 410 -13.69 16.19 -23.95
N PHE A 411 -12.68 15.34 -23.76
CA PHE A 411 -12.14 14.48 -24.80
C PHE A 411 -12.65 13.03 -24.70
N ASN A 412 -13.81 12.81 -24.06
CA ASN A 412 -14.44 11.49 -23.93
C ASN A 412 -13.53 10.40 -23.34
N GLY A 413 -12.63 10.76 -22.42
CA GLY A 413 -11.68 9.82 -21.83
C GLY A 413 -10.40 9.60 -22.63
N ASP A 414 -10.22 10.27 -23.76
CA ASP A 414 -8.98 10.21 -24.55
C ASP A 414 -7.87 11.01 -23.85
N PHE A 415 -7.00 10.29 -23.14
CA PHE A 415 -5.90 10.87 -22.37
C PHE A 415 -4.80 11.49 -23.24
N VAL A 416 -4.69 11.10 -24.52
CA VAL A 416 -3.71 11.66 -25.46
C VAL A 416 -4.20 13.03 -25.90
N ASN A 417 -5.45 13.12 -26.35
CA ASN A 417 -6.06 14.39 -26.75
C ASN A 417 -6.26 15.35 -25.56
N ALA A 418 -6.50 14.81 -24.36
CA ALA A 418 -6.49 15.60 -23.12
C ALA A 418 -5.08 16.01 -22.68
N GLU A 419 -4.02 15.51 -23.31
CA GLU A 419 -2.60 15.67 -22.94
C GLU A 419 -2.33 15.36 -21.47
N MET A 420 -3.12 14.47 -20.88
CA MET A 420 -3.18 14.32 -19.42
C MET A 420 -1.93 13.62 -18.90
N VAL A 421 -1.69 12.39 -19.37
CA VAL A 421 -0.50 11.63 -18.95
C VAL A 421 0.78 12.39 -19.29
N LYS A 422 0.83 13.02 -20.48
CA LYS A 422 1.92 13.91 -20.89
C LYS A 422 2.21 14.98 -19.84
N ALA A 423 1.19 15.71 -19.41
CA ALA A 423 1.36 16.80 -18.46
C ALA A 423 1.89 16.33 -17.10
N PHE A 424 1.51 15.15 -16.62
CA PHE A 424 2.04 14.61 -15.36
C PHE A 424 3.50 14.17 -15.49
N ILE A 425 3.86 13.43 -16.55
CA ILE A 425 5.23 12.91 -16.74
C ILE A 425 6.27 13.97 -17.08
N ILE A 426 5.86 15.17 -17.52
CA ILE A 426 6.75 16.31 -17.75
C ILE A 426 6.58 17.43 -16.71
N SER A 427 5.70 17.23 -15.72
CA SER A 427 5.45 18.26 -14.70
C SER A 427 6.71 18.52 -13.88
N GLY A 428 6.90 19.78 -13.46
CA GLY A 428 7.98 20.13 -12.54
C GLY A 428 7.88 19.34 -11.23
N GLU A 429 6.66 19.08 -10.75
CA GLU A 429 6.43 18.28 -9.54
C GLU A 429 6.89 16.82 -9.70
N TYR A 430 6.61 16.17 -10.83
CA TYR A 430 7.15 14.84 -11.11
C TYR A 430 8.67 14.87 -11.26
N GLY A 431 9.21 15.89 -11.95
CA GLY A 431 10.65 16.08 -12.10
C GLY A 431 11.38 16.16 -10.77
N GLN A 432 10.87 16.97 -9.83
CA GLN A 432 11.46 17.17 -8.50
C GLN A 432 11.60 15.91 -7.65
N ARG A 433 10.92 14.81 -8.00
CA ARG A 433 11.12 13.50 -7.37
C ARG A 433 12.48 12.88 -7.69
N PHE A 434 13.18 13.39 -8.70
CA PHE A 434 14.45 12.84 -9.20
C PHE A 434 15.52 13.94 -9.29
N GLY A 435 15.39 14.94 -8.41
CA GLY A 435 16.24 16.11 -8.33
C GLY A 435 15.72 17.38 -9.03
N PRO A 436 16.38 18.53 -8.83
CA PRO A 436 16.01 19.84 -9.34
C PRO A 436 15.99 19.96 -10.88
#